data_AF-A0A2D4IJP8-F1
#
_entry.id   AF-A0A2D4IJP8-F1
#
_cell.length_a   1.000
_cell.length_b   1.000
_cell.length_c   1.000
_cell.angle_alpha   90.00
_cell.angle_beta   90.00
_cell.angle_gamma   90.00
#
_symmetry.space_group_name_H-M   'P 1'
#
loop_
_entity.id
_entity.type
_entity.pdbx_description
1 polymer ?
#
loop_
_entity_poly.entity_id
_entity_poly.type
_entity_poly.pdbx_seq_one_letter_code
_entity_poly.pdbx_strand_id
1 'polypeptide(L)'
;MPLSLKYACPSESTWKLAVSSLLKVLSIGLPVARQHASSGKFDSMWPELANTFENFLFTKSVPPDNLSIQEFQRNENIDVEVVQLISTEILPYANFIPKEFVGQIMTMLNKGSIHSQSSSFTEAEIDIRMREEFSKMCFETLLQFSFSNKVTTPQEGYISRMALSVLLKRSQDVLYRYIEDERLSGKCPLPRQQVTEIIFVLKAVSTLIDSLKKTQPENVDDNTWAQVIALYPTLVECITCSSSEVCSALKEALVPFKDFMHPPVSKVQNGES
;
A
#
# COMPACT_ATOMS: atom_id res chain seq x y z
N MET A 1 14.53 -22.74 -3.17
CA MET A 1 13.09 -22.63 -3.49
C MET A 1 12.95 -21.98 -4.86
N PRO A 2 12.25 -22.58 -5.85
CA PRO A 2 12.09 -22.01 -7.19
C PRO A 2 11.47 -20.60 -7.20
N LEU A 3 10.54 -20.34 -6.27
CA LEU A 3 9.84 -19.05 -6.15
C LEU A 3 10.78 -17.87 -5.88
N SER A 4 11.80 -18.05 -5.02
CA SER A 4 12.77 -16.99 -4.74
C SER A 4 13.71 -16.73 -5.92
N LEU A 5 13.89 -17.74 -6.79
CA LEU A 5 14.77 -17.66 -7.95
C LEU A 5 14.10 -16.99 -9.15
N LYS A 6 12.77 -17.01 -9.30
CA LYS A 6 11.98 -16.38 -10.39
C LYS A 6 12.71 -16.35 -11.75
N TYR A 7 13.38 -15.26 -12.11
CA TYR A 7 14.09 -15.10 -13.39
C TYR A 7 15.42 -15.87 -13.48
N ALA A 8 16.00 -16.29 -12.35
CA ALA A 8 17.18 -17.14 -12.26
C ALA A 8 16.85 -18.65 -12.26
N CYS A 9 15.58 -19.05 -12.43
CA CYS A 9 15.23 -20.46 -12.60
C CYS A 9 15.78 -21.01 -13.94
N PRO A 10 16.41 -22.19 -13.95
CA PRO A 10 16.93 -22.80 -15.20
C PRO A 10 15.87 -23.01 -16.29
N SER A 11 14.60 -23.14 -15.90
CA SER A 11 13.45 -23.16 -16.79
C SER A 11 12.42 -22.14 -16.32
N GLU A 12 12.04 -21.22 -17.21
CA GLU A 12 11.07 -20.15 -16.93
C GLU A 12 9.69 -20.66 -16.54
N SER A 13 9.29 -21.86 -16.98
CA SER A 13 8.00 -22.44 -16.61
C SER A 13 7.96 -22.91 -15.16
N THR A 14 9.13 -23.14 -14.54
CA THR A 14 9.22 -23.77 -13.21
C THR A 14 8.64 -22.86 -12.12
N TRP A 15 9.04 -21.58 -12.09
CA TRP A 15 8.55 -20.66 -11.07
C TRP A 15 7.07 -20.31 -11.27
N LYS A 16 6.62 -20.23 -12.54
CA LYS A 16 5.21 -20.00 -12.90
C LYS A 16 4.31 -21.15 -12.45
N LEU A 17 4.75 -22.39 -12.65
CA LEU A 17 4.04 -23.56 -12.15
C LEU A 17 4.07 -23.63 -10.63
N ALA A 18 5.21 -23.31 -10.01
CA ALA A 18 5.34 -23.31 -8.55
C ALA A 18 4.37 -22.30 -7.89
N VAL A 19 4.26 -21.08 -8.41
CA VAL A 19 3.37 -20.06 -7.84
C VAL A 19 1.91 -20.40 -8.12
N SER A 20 1.56 -20.90 -9.31
CA SER A 20 0.21 -21.37 -9.61
C SER A 20 -0.22 -22.51 -8.67
N SER A 21 0.67 -23.46 -8.41
CA SER A 21 0.44 -24.54 -7.45
C SER A 21 0.29 -24.01 -6.03
N LEU A 22 1.11 -23.05 -5.61
CA LEU A 22 1.00 -22.40 -4.31
C LEU A 22 -0.38 -21.73 -4.14
N LEU A 23 -0.80 -20.91 -5.12
CA LEU A 23 -2.10 -20.23 -5.09
C LEU A 23 -3.26 -21.22 -4.96
N LYS A 24 -3.22 -22.35 -5.70
CA LYS A 24 -4.21 -23.43 -5.61
C LYS A 24 -4.21 -24.13 -4.25
N VAL A 25 -3.03 -24.37 -3.67
CA VAL A 25 -2.92 -24.99 -2.35
C VAL A 25 -3.47 -24.04 -1.29
N LEU A 26 -3.17 -22.75 -1.38
CA LEU A 26 -3.61 -21.76 -0.40
C LEU A 26 -5.11 -21.51 -0.43
N SER A 27 -5.76 -21.51 -1.61
CA SER A 27 -7.21 -21.34 -1.71
C SER A 27 -8.01 -22.43 -0.99
N ILE A 28 -7.41 -23.62 -0.80
CA ILE A 28 -8.01 -24.74 -0.05
C ILE A 28 -7.46 -24.79 1.38
N GLY A 29 -6.14 -24.59 1.54
CA GLY A 29 -5.42 -24.78 2.80
C GLY A 29 -5.65 -23.68 3.82
N LEU A 30 -5.78 -22.42 3.39
CA LEU A 30 -6.01 -21.29 4.31
C LEU A 30 -7.34 -21.44 5.07
N PRO A 31 -8.49 -21.78 4.44
CA PRO A 31 -9.71 -22.10 5.16
C PRO A 31 -9.54 -23.20 6.23
N VAL A 32 -8.81 -24.27 5.90
CA VAL A 32 -8.56 -25.39 6.83
C VAL A 32 -7.67 -24.95 7.99
N ALA A 33 -6.60 -24.18 7.71
CA ALA A 33 -5.70 -23.66 8.74
C ALA A 33 -6.45 -22.77 9.74
N ARG A 34 -7.35 -21.91 9.25
CA ARG A 34 -8.20 -21.04 10.10
C ARG A 34 -9.13 -21.81 11.03
N GLN A 35 -9.73 -22.91 10.57
CA GLN A 35 -10.58 -23.78 11.41
C GLN A 35 -9.81 -24.42 12.58
N HIS A 36 -8.48 -24.50 12.45
CA HIS A 36 -7.58 -25.09 13.43
C HIS A 36 -6.70 -24.05 14.13
N ALA A 37 -7.06 -22.77 14.11
CA ALA A 37 -6.27 -21.68 14.69
C ALA A 37 -5.87 -21.93 16.15
N SER A 38 -6.77 -22.47 16.98
CA SER A 38 -6.51 -22.75 18.40
C SER A 38 -5.63 -23.99 18.65
N SER A 39 -5.35 -24.79 17.62
CA SER A 39 -4.66 -26.08 17.77
C SER A 39 -3.14 -25.98 17.65
N GLY A 40 -2.60 -24.84 17.19
CA GLY A 40 -1.18 -24.63 16.94
C GLY A 40 -0.57 -25.47 15.80
N LYS A 41 -1.35 -26.34 15.14
CA LYS A 41 -0.88 -27.27 14.11
C LYS A 41 -0.19 -26.60 12.92
N PHE A 42 -0.49 -25.33 12.67
CA PHE A 42 -0.01 -24.57 11.52
C PHE A 42 0.94 -23.42 11.93
N ASP A 43 1.39 -23.35 13.18
CA ASP A 43 2.16 -22.21 13.67
C ASP A 43 3.48 -22.01 12.91
N SER A 44 4.15 -23.10 12.54
CA SER A 44 5.38 -23.06 11.74
C SER A 44 5.14 -22.69 10.27
N MET A 45 3.90 -22.78 9.76
CA MET A 45 3.57 -22.48 8.37
C MET A 45 3.55 -20.99 8.11
N TRP A 46 3.04 -20.19 9.05
CA TRP A 46 2.82 -18.76 8.82
C TRP A 46 4.11 -17.97 8.51
N PRO A 47 5.22 -18.15 9.26
CA PRO A 47 6.48 -17.47 8.94
C PRO A 47 7.03 -17.89 7.58
N GLU A 48 6.96 -19.18 7.24
CA GLU A 48 7.40 -19.71 5.94
C GLU A 48 6.57 -19.17 4.78
N LEU A 49 5.26 -19.01 4.99
CA LEU A 49 4.36 -18.43 4.01
C LEU A 49 4.67 -16.96 3.77
N ALA A 50 4.88 -16.16 4.83
CA ALA A 50 5.26 -14.76 4.71
C ALA A 50 6.58 -14.60 3.95
N ASN A 51 7.60 -15.39 4.34
CA ASN A 51 8.90 -15.41 3.67
C ASN A 51 8.79 -15.86 2.20
N THR A 52 7.89 -16.78 1.90
CA THR A 52 7.64 -17.23 0.52
C THR A 52 7.05 -16.11 -0.33
N PHE A 53 6.04 -15.39 0.18
CA PHE A 53 5.49 -14.23 -0.52
C PHE A 53 6.53 -13.13 -0.71
N GLU A 54 7.28 -12.78 0.34
CA GLU A 54 8.27 -11.71 0.26
C GLU A 54 9.38 -12.04 -0.74
N ASN A 55 9.93 -13.26 -0.70
CA ASN A 55 10.99 -13.66 -1.62
C ASN A 55 10.52 -13.76 -3.08
N PHE A 56 9.23 -14.03 -3.31
CA PHE A 56 8.65 -14.07 -4.64
C PHE A 56 8.38 -12.65 -5.17
N LEU A 57 7.64 -11.84 -4.41
CA LEU A 57 7.23 -10.49 -4.79
C LEU A 57 8.41 -9.51 -4.82
N PHE A 58 9.47 -9.77 -4.05
CA PHE A 58 10.69 -8.95 -4.01
C PHE A 58 11.92 -9.80 -4.33
N THR A 59 11.79 -10.63 -5.37
CA THR A 59 12.91 -11.45 -5.84
C THR A 59 14.14 -10.60 -6.14
N LYS A 60 15.32 -11.15 -5.81
CA LYS A 60 16.62 -10.55 -6.17
C LYS A 60 17.04 -10.88 -7.60
N SER A 61 16.32 -11.78 -8.28
CA SER A 61 16.60 -12.13 -9.66
C SER A 61 16.15 -11.01 -10.60
N VAL A 62 16.99 -10.67 -11.58
CA VAL A 62 16.72 -9.60 -12.54
C VAL A 62 16.08 -10.22 -13.80
N PRO A 63 15.01 -9.61 -14.36
CA PRO A 63 14.46 -10.05 -15.63
C PRO A 63 15.52 -10.06 -16.74
N PRO A 64 15.51 -11.03 -17.67
CA PRO A 64 16.42 -11.05 -18.82
C PRO A 64 16.25 -9.80 -19.71
N ASP A 65 17.34 -9.29 -20.30
CA ASP A 65 17.30 -8.10 -21.15
C ASP A 65 16.41 -8.28 -22.39
N ASN A 66 16.37 -9.50 -22.93
CA ASN A 66 15.56 -9.89 -24.08
C ASN A 66 14.09 -10.21 -23.73
N LEU A 67 13.68 -10.01 -22.47
CA LEU A 67 12.30 -10.25 -22.07
C LEU A 67 11.38 -9.22 -22.73
N SER A 68 10.43 -9.71 -23.51
CA SER A 68 9.44 -8.84 -24.16
C SER A 68 8.56 -8.13 -23.12
N ILE A 69 8.08 -6.94 -23.49
CA ILE A 69 7.13 -6.16 -22.69
C ILE A 69 5.89 -6.97 -22.32
N GLN A 70 5.31 -7.69 -23.28
CA GLN A 70 4.11 -8.50 -23.03
C GLN A 70 4.37 -9.60 -22.00
N GLU A 71 5.56 -10.20 -22.04
CA GLU A 71 5.93 -11.24 -21.09
C GLU A 71 6.23 -10.67 -19.70
N PHE A 72 6.84 -9.48 -19.63
CA PHE A 72 7.00 -8.76 -18.39
C PHE A 72 5.65 -8.47 -17.73
N GLN A 73 4.67 -7.95 -18.49
CA GLN A 73 3.31 -7.71 -18.01
C GLN A 73 2.60 -8.99 -17.56
N ARG A 74 2.80 -10.13 -18.26
CA ARG A 74 2.29 -11.43 -17.78
C ARG A 74 2.90 -11.83 -16.45
N ASN A 75 4.21 -11.62 -16.29
CA ASN A 75 4.90 -11.93 -15.03
C ASN A 75 4.44 -11.02 -13.88
N GLU A 76 4.16 -9.74 -14.17
CA GLU A 76 3.58 -8.80 -13.22
C GLU A 76 2.15 -9.21 -12.82
N ASN A 77 1.31 -9.64 -13.77
CA ASN A 77 -0.04 -10.11 -13.44
C ASN A 77 -0.04 -11.27 -12.43
N ILE A 78 0.98 -12.13 -12.46
CA ILE A 78 1.14 -13.18 -11.45
C ILE A 78 1.49 -12.59 -10.07
N ASP A 79 2.29 -11.51 -10.02
CA ASP A 79 2.53 -10.79 -8.76
C ASP A 79 1.23 -10.17 -8.22
N VAL A 80 0.40 -9.61 -9.11
CA VAL A 80 -0.92 -9.07 -8.78
C VAL A 80 -1.86 -10.16 -8.23
N GLU A 81 -1.89 -11.35 -8.82
CA GLU A 81 -2.69 -12.48 -8.32
C GLU A 81 -2.33 -12.88 -6.88
N VAL A 82 -1.04 -12.81 -6.51
CA VAL A 82 -0.60 -13.06 -5.12
C VAL A 82 -1.14 -11.98 -4.18
N VAL A 83 -1.11 -10.71 -4.57
CA VAL A 83 -1.69 -9.62 -3.77
C VAL A 83 -3.21 -9.75 -3.65
N GLN A 84 -3.89 -10.18 -4.71
CA GLN A 84 -5.33 -10.46 -4.69
C GLN A 84 -5.68 -11.61 -3.75
N LEU A 85 -4.88 -12.68 -3.70
CA LEU A 85 -5.05 -13.74 -2.70
C LEU A 85 -4.91 -13.17 -1.28
N ILE A 86 -3.92 -12.30 -1.05
CA ILE A 86 -3.74 -11.64 0.25
C ILE A 86 -4.98 -10.82 0.64
N SER A 87 -5.51 -10.01 -0.28
CA SER A 87 -6.65 -9.13 -0.03
C SER A 87 -7.97 -9.87 0.14
N THR A 88 -8.10 -11.09 -0.42
CA THR A 88 -9.37 -11.86 -0.39
C THR A 88 -9.37 -13.02 0.60
N GLU A 89 -8.23 -13.70 0.78
CA GLU A 89 -8.14 -14.93 1.56
C GLU A 89 -7.33 -14.82 2.85
N ILE A 90 -6.57 -13.73 3.05
CA ILE A 90 -5.74 -13.55 4.25
C ILE A 90 -6.28 -12.43 5.13
N LEU A 91 -6.25 -11.19 4.63
CA LEU A 91 -6.58 -10.01 5.42
C LEU A 91 -8.03 -9.97 5.93
N PRO A 92 -9.07 -10.41 5.18
CA PRO A 92 -10.44 -10.48 5.70
C PRO A 92 -10.61 -11.41 6.90
N TYR A 93 -9.68 -12.35 7.09
CA TYR A 93 -9.76 -13.38 8.13
C TYR A 93 -8.68 -13.21 9.20
N ALA A 94 -8.15 -11.99 9.34
CA ALA A 94 -7.01 -11.74 10.20
C ALA A 94 -7.20 -12.19 11.65
N ASN A 95 -8.44 -12.21 12.16
CA ASN A 95 -8.78 -12.68 13.52
C ASN A 95 -8.48 -14.17 13.76
N PHE A 96 -8.31 -14.96 12.71
CA PHE A 96 -8.08 -16.40 12.78
C PHE A 96 -6.65 -16.79 12.40
N ILE A 97 -5.74 -15.82 12.29
CA ILE A 97 -4.34 -16.03 11.92
C ILE A 97 -3.41 -15.23 12.85
N PRO A 98 -2.12 -15.60 12.98
CA PRO A 98 -1.22 -14.94 13.91
C PRO A 98 -0.99 -13.45 13.60
N LYS A 99 -0.96 -12.62 14.64
CA LYS A 99 -0.76 -11.17 14.52
C LYS A 99 0.58 -10.81 13.87
N GLU A 100 1.63 -11.56 14.19
CA GLU A 100 2.97 -11.38 13.63
C GLU A 100 2.95 -11.56 12.11
N PHE A 101 2.30 -12.62 11.62
CA PHE A 101 2.13 -12.87 10.20
C PHE A 101 1.38 -11.73 9.50
N VAL A 102 0.29 -11.23 10.10
CA VAL A 102 -0.44 -10.08 9.57
C VAL A 102 0.44 -8.83 9.49
N GLY A 103 1.27 -8.57 10.51
CA GLY A 103 2.24 -7.47 10.50
C GLY A 103 3.27 -7.60 9.38
N GLN A 104 3.76 -8.81 9.10
CA GLN A 104 4.66 -9.07 7.97
C GLN A 104 3.98 -8.81 6.63
N ILE A 105 2.74 -9.26 6.44
CA ILE A 105 1.96 -8.98 5.22
C ILE A 105 1.75 -7.48 5.03
N MET A 106 1.41 -6.73 6.08
CA MET A 106 1.24 -5.28 6.01
C MET A 106 2.55 -4.57 5.63
N THR A 107 3.67 -4.99 6.22
CA THR A 107 5.00 -4.47 5.88
C THR A 107 5.35 -4.75 4.41
N MET A 108 5.01 -5.95 3.93
CA MET A 108 5.25 -6.37 2.56
C MET A 108 4.39 -5.58 1.55
N LEU A 109 3.11 -5.38 1.83
CA LEU A 109 2.23 -4.54 1.00
C LEU A 109 2.71 -3.08 0.98
N ASN A 110 3.17 -2.55 2.10
CA ASN A 110 3.79 -1.21 2.16
C ASN A 110 4.99 -1.13 1.22
N LYS A 111 5.92 -2.09 1.34
CA LYS A 111 7.11 -2.17 0.50
C LYS A 111 6.73 -2.26 -0.98
N GLY A 112 5.69 -3.04 -1.32
CA GLY A 112 5.16 -3.19 -2.68
C GLY A 112 4.57 -1.90 -3.24
N SER A 113 3.86 -1.14 -2.39
CA SER A 113 3.32 0.17 -2.76
C SER A 113 4.40 1.23 -2.97
N ILE A 114 5.63 1.03 -2.48
CA ILE A 114 6.78 1.95 -2.59
C ILE A 114 7.71 1.58 -3.76
N HIS A 115 8.00 0.28 -3.95
CA HIS A 115 9.04 -0.22 -4.84
C HIS A 115 8.58 -0.37 -6.29
N SER A 116 8.12 0.72 -6.91
CA SER A 116 8.16 0.82 -8.37
C SER A 116 9.57 1.13 -8.88
N GLN A 117 10.47 1.75 -8.11
CA GLN A 117 11.72 2.33 -8.62
C GLN A 117 12.85 1.31 -8.92
N SER A 118 13.29 1.26 -10.19
CA SER A 118 14.61 0.76 -10.59
C SER A 118 15.57 1.93 -10.80
N SER A 119 16.75 1.87 -10.20
CA SER A 119 17.87 2.77 -10.48
C SER A 119 18.67 2.23 -11.67
N SER A 120 18.69 2.98 -12.77
CA SER A 120 19.48 2.74 -14.01
C SER A 120 18.79 1.84 -15.04
N PHE A 121 18.16 2.47 -16.04
CA PHE A 121 18.20 2.20 -17.49
C PHE A 121 17.52 3.40 -18.21
N THR A 122 17.38 3.43 -19.54
CA THR A 122 16.86 4.61 -20.28
C THR A 122 15.34 4.82 -20.12
N GLU A 123 14.91 6.09 -20.06
CA GLU A 123 13.59 6.60 -19.65
C GLU A 123 12.36 5.95 -20.33
N ALA A 124 12.46 5.54 -21.60
CA ALA A 124 11.35 4.93 -22.35
C ALA A 124 11.11 3.43 -22.05
N GLU A 125 12.13 2.71 -21.57
CA GLU A 125 12.00 1.30 -21.14
C GLU A 125 11.76 1.16 -19.64
N ILE A 126 12.12 2.20 -18.86
CA ILE A 126 11.80 2.30 -17.43
C ILE A 126 10.28 2.29 -17.25
N ASP A 127 9.53 3.08 -18.01
CA ASP A 127 8.09 3.27 -17.80
C ASP A 127 7.32 1.92 -17.80
N ILE A 128 7.73 0.99 -18.66
CA ILE A 128 7.03 -0.29 -18.89
C ILE A 128 7.56 -1.44 -18.00
N ARG A 129 8.78 -1.34 -17.46
CA ARG A 129 9.38 -2.37 -16.58
C ARG A 129 9.18 -2.09 -15.08
N MET A 130 8.47 -1.03 -14.73
CA MET A 130 8.12 -0.73 -13.35
C MET A 130 6.80 -1.46 -13.10
N ARG A 131 6.73 -2.25 -12.03
CA ARG A 131 5.55 -3.08 -11.73
C ARG A 131 4.40 -2.21 -11.18
N GLU A 132 3.85 -1.35 -12.05
CA GLU A 132 2.85 -0.35 -11.72
C GLU A 132 1.54 -0.96 -11.21
N GLU A 133 0.99 -1.95 -11.90
CA GLU A 133 -0.27 -2.61 -11.48
C GLU A 133 -0.06 -3.39 -10.18
N PHE A 134 1.11 -3.97 -9.97
CA PHE A 134 1.47 -4.57 -8.68
C PHE A 134 1.51 -3.53 -7.55
N SER A 135 2.19 -2.40 -7.75
CA SER A 135 2.31 -1.32 -6.77
C SER A 135 0.93 -0.74 -6.42
N LYS A 136 0.12 -0.49 -7.45
CA LYS A 136 -1.26 -0.04 -7.33
C LYS A 136 -2.12 -1.03 -6.55
N MET A 137 -2.08 -2.32 -6.88
CA MET A 137 -2.83 -3.35 -6.14
C MET A 137 -2.40 -3.44 -4.67
N CYS A 138 -1.11 -3.31 -4.36
CA CYS A 138 -0.62 -3.27 -2.98
C CYS A 138 -1.21 -2.08 -2.22
N PHE A 139 -1.22 -0.90 -2.85
CA PHE A 139 -1.76 0.31 -2.25
C PHE A 139 -3.28 0.26 -2.09
N GLU A 140 -4.02 -0.17 -3.11
CA GLU A 140 -5.48 -0.34 -3.06
C GLU A 140 -5.87 -1.31 -1.93
N THR A 141 -5.10 -2.39 -1.77
CA THR A 141 -5.28 -3.34 -0.65
C THR A 141 -5.05 -2.65 0.69
N LEU A 142 -3.95 -1.90 0.86
CA LEU A 142 -3.70 -1.15 2.10
C LEU A 142 -4.83 -0.17 2.40
N LEU A 143 -5.32 0.55 1.38
CA LEU A 143 -6.43 1.49 1.51
C LEU A 143 -7.73 0.78 1.93
N GLN A 144 -8.06 -0.34 1.29
CA GLN A 144 -9.24 -1.15 1.59
C GLN A 144 -9.27 -1.59 3.06
N PHE A 145 -8.13 -2.06 3.59
CA PHE A 145 -8.04 -2.55 4.97
C PHE A 145 -7.81 -1.45 6.01
N SER A 146 -7.33 -0.28 5.60
CA SER A 146 -7.28 0.92 6.47
C SER A 146 -8.68 1.37 6.88
N PHE A 147 -9.66 1.28 5.97
CA PHE A 147 -11.03 1.80 6.16
C PHE A 147 -12.11 0.73 6.20
N SER A 148 -11.76 -0.51 6.57
CA SER A 148 -12.77 -1.55 6.69
C SER A 148 -13.76 -1.17 7.80
N ASN A 149 -15.00 -0.79 7.41
CA ASN A 149 -16.09 -0.35 8.29
C ASN A 149 -16.61 -1.44 9.26
N LYS A 150 -15.93 -2.59 9.35
CA LYS A 150 -16.24 -3.72 10.22
C LYS A 150 -15.12 -3.92 11.25
N VAL A 151 -14.70 -2.86 11.95
CA VAL A 151 -13.86 -3.04 13.14
C VAL A 151 -14.74 -3.57 14.25
N THR A 152 -14.92 -4.89 14.27
CA THR A 152 -15.69 -5.62 15.28
C THR A 152 -14.79 -6.20 16.37
N THR A 153 -13.48 -6.28 16.10
CA THR A 153 -12.49 -6.88 16.99
C THR A 153 -11.27 -5.98 17.21
N PRO A 154 -10.57 -6.11 18.36
CA PRO A 154 -9.32 -5.37 18.62
C PRO A 154 -8.22 -5.62 17.58
N GLN A 155 -8.23 -6.79 16.92
CA GLN A 155 -7.23 -7.17 15.93
C GLN A 155 -7.50 -6.50 14.58
N GLU A 156 -8.76 -6.38 14.15
CA GLU A 156 -9.15 -5.53 13.01
C GLU A 156 -8.77 -4.07 13.24
N GLY A 157 -8.97 -3.55 14.45
CA GLY A 157 -8.56 -2.19 14.80
C GLY A 157 -7.04 -2.01 14.75
N TYR A 158 -6.27 -3.01 15.19
CA TYR A 158 -4.81 -3.00 15.06
C TYR A 158 -4.35 -2.97 13.61
N ILE A 159 -5.02 -3.74 12.74
CA ILE A 159 -4.73 -3.79 11.30
C ILE A 159 -5.04 -2.47 10.63
N SER A 160 -6.22 -1.91 10.90
CA SER A 160 -6.61 -0.60 10.39
C SER A 160 -5.59 0.47 10.80
N ARG A 161 -5.17 0.52 12.07
CA ARG A 161 -4.13 1.47 12.53
C ARG A 161 -2.78 1.26 11.84
N MET A 162 -2.32 0.02 11.68
CA MET A 162 -1.06 -0.25 10.96
C MET A 162 -1.16 0.18 9.50
N ALA A 163 -2.24 -0.18 8.81
CA ALA A 163 -2.46 0.17 7.42
C ALA A 163 -2.56 1.70 7.23
N LEU A 164 -3.23 2.41 8.15
CA LEU A 164 -3.29 3.87 8.17
C LEU A 164 -1.93 4.51 8.35
N SER A 165 -1.14 4.09 9.34
CA SER A 165 0.19 4.66 9.58
C SER A 165 1.12 4.42 8.39
N VAL A 166 1.05 3.22 7.80
CA VAL A 166 1.76 2.86 6.57
C VAL A 166 1.35 3.77 5.39
N LEU A 167 0.04 3.94 5.18
CA LEU A 167 -0.51 4.73 4.10
C LEU A 167 -0.09 6.20 4.23
N LEU A 168 -0.22 6.77 5.44
CA LEU A 168 0.18 8.14 5.76
C LEU A 168 1.67 8.36 5.51
N LYS A 169 2.52 7.44 5.98
CA LYS A 169 3.96 7.52 5.73
C LYS A 169 4.30 7.46 4.25
N ARG A 170 3.63 6.58 3.49
CA ARG A 170 3.79 6.50 2.04
C ARG A 170 3.35 7.78 1.34
N SER A 171 2.19 8.31 1.70
CA SER A 171 1.67 9.56 1.16
C SER A 171 2.68 10.70 1.38
N GLN A 172 3.24 10.83 2.58
CA GLN A 172 4.31 11.79 2.88
C GLN A 172 5.51 11.59 1.95
N ASP A 173 6.03 10.36 1.84
CA ASP A 173 7.23 10.09 1.04
C ASP A 173 7.02 10.39 -0.46
N VAL A 174 5.83 10.11 -1.02
CA VAL A 174 5.51 10.48 -2.42
C VAL A 174 5.44 11.99 -2.59
N LEU A 175 4.71 12.65 -1.69
CA LEU A 175 4.54 14.11 -1.73
C LEU A 175 5.90 14.81 -1.68
N TYR A 176 6.78 14.43 -0.74
CA TYR A 176 8.11 15.01 -0.61
C TYR A 176 8.98 14.79 -1.84
N ARG A 177 9.00 13.56 -2.40
CA ARG A 177 9.76 13.28 -3.63
C ARG A 177 9.24 14.10 -4.80
N TYR A 178 7.92 14.17 -4.97
CA TYR A 178 7.30 14.95 -6.04
C TYR A 178 7.67 16.43 -5.96
N ILE A 179 7.60 17.03 -4.76
CA ILE A 179 7.97 18.44 -4.54
C ILE A 179 9.44 18.69 -4.90
N GLU A 180 10.34 17.82 -4.42
CA GLU A 180 11.77 17.97 -4.71
C GLU A 180 12.07 17.78 -6.20
N ASP A 181 11.47 16.79 -6.85
CA ASP A 181 11.64 16.55 -8.28
C ASP A 181 11.09 17.73 -9.09
N GLU A 182 9.92 18.28 -8.75
CA GLU A 182 9.35 19.46 -9.42
C GLU A 182 10.29 20.68 -9.28
N ARG A 183 10.81 20.90 -8.08
CA ARG A 183 11.75 22.00 -7.76
C ARG A 183 13.03 21.90 -8.58
N LEU A 184 13.54 20.69 -8.80
CA LEU A 184 14.76 20.44 -9.57
C LEU A 184 14.50 20.43 -11.09
N SER A 185 13.29 20.07 -11.53
CA SER A 185 12.93 19.93 -12.95
C SER A 185 12.80 21.28 -13.69
N GLY A 186 12.51 22.36 -12.96
CA GLY A 186 12.43 23.71 -13.52
C GLY A 186 11.28 23.86 -14.52
N LYS A 187 11.59 23.86 -15.83
CA LYS A 187 10.58 23.94 -16.92
C LYS A 187 10.33 22.60 -17.63
N CYS A 188 11.10 21.56 -17.30
CA CYS A 188 10.88 20.24 -17.88
C CYS A 188 9.66 19.60 -17.21
N PRO A 189 8.72 19.02 -17.98
CA PRO A 189 7.65 18.24 -17.37
C PRO A 189 8.25 17.02 -16.66
N LEU A 190 7.70 16.68 -15.49
CA LEU A 190 8.04 15.45 -14.79
C LEU A 190 7.54 14.22 -15.57
N PRO A 191 8.17 13.05 -15.39
CA PRO A 191 7.71 11.79 -15.99
C PRO A 191 6.23 11.52 -15.66
N ARG A 192 5.47 11.05 -16.66
CA ARG A 192 4.03 10.76 -16.51
C ARG A 192 3.72 9.86 -15.32
N GLN A 193 4.60 8.90 -15.04
CA GLN A 193 4.46 8.00 -13.90
C GLN A 193 4.44 8.73 -12.56
N GLN A 194 5.36 9.68 -12.36
CA GLN A 194 5.40 10.48 -11.14
C GLN A 194 4.13 11.31 -10.99
N VAL A 195 3.60 11.83 -12.10
CA VAL A 195 2.33 12.55 -12.15
C VAL A 195 1.15 11.64 -11.79
N THR A 196 1.10 10.41 -12.30
CA THR A 196 0.05 9.43 -11.95
C THR A 196 0.14 9.03 -10.47
N GLU A 197 1.35 8.77 -9.97
CA GLU A 197 1.61 8.35 -8.59
C GLU A 197 1.15 9.43 -7.60
N ILE A 198 1.49 10.70 -7.83
CA ILE A 198 1.05 11.80 -6.97
C ILE A 198 -0.46 11.99 -7.02
N ILE A 199 -1.11 11.90 -8.19
CA ILE A 199 -2.57 11.99 -8.31
C ILE A 199 -3.25 10.91 -7.48
N PHE A 200 -2.74 9.68 -7.54
CA PHE A 200 -3.28 8.56 -6.81
C PHE A 200 -3.11 8.73 -5.29
N VAL A 201 -1.94 9.19 -4.85
CA VAL A 201 -1.70 9.55 -3.44
C VAL A 201 -2.63 10.66 -2.96
N LEU A 202 -2.80 11.73 -3.74
CA LEU A 202 -3.69 12.84 -3.38
C LEU A 202 -5.14 12.38 -3.23
N LYS A 203 -5.64 11.55 -4.16
CA LYS A 203 -6.98 10.94 -4.06
C LYS A 203 -7.14 10.04 -2.84
N ALA A 204 -6.11 9.27 -2.52
CA ALA A 204 -6.10 8.41 -1.34
C ALA A 204 -6.08 9.21 -0.04
N VAL A 205 -5.29 10.29 0.03
CA VAL A 205 -5.29 11.22 1.18
C VAL A 205 -6.66 11.86 1.36
N SER A 206 -7.30 12.32 0.27
CA SER A 206 -8.67 12.84 0.31
C SER A 206 -9.65 11.80 0.88
N THR A 207 -9.63 10.58 0.35
CA THR A 207 -10.45 9.45 0.81
C THR A 207 -10.18 9.10 2.28
N LEU A 208 -8.92 9.17 2.70
CA LEU A 208 -8.50 8.90 4.07
C LEU A 208 -9.10 9.92 5.03
N ILE A 209 -9.00 11.20 4.70
CA ILE A 209 -9.52 12.26 5.57
C ILE A 209 -11.04 12.18 5.65
N ASP A 210 -11.73 11.94 4.53
CA ASP A 210 -13.18 11.79 4.52
C ASP A 210 -13.66 10.57 5.31
N SER A 211 -12.88 9.49 5.33
CA SER A 211 -13.20 8.29 6.11
C SER A 211 -12.96 8.52 7.61
N LEU A 212 -11.86 9.19 7.97
CA LEU A 212 -11.59 9.56 9.36
C LEU A 212 -12.68 10.48 9.92
N LYS A 213 -13.18 11.43 9.12
CA LYS A 213 -14.32 12.29 9.50
C LYS A 213 -15.61 11.54 9.78
N LYS A 214 -15.85 10.42 9.08
CA LYS A 214 -17.04 9.58 9.28
C LYS A 214 -16.88 8.60 10.45
N THR A 215 -15.65 8.42 10.93
CA THR A 215 -15.33 7.54 12.05
C THR A 215 -15.52 8.30 13.36
N GLN A 216 -16.05 7.65 14.39
CA GLN A 216 -16.18 8.28 15.71
C GLN A 216 -14.77 8.61 16.26
N PRO A 217 -14.53 9.83 16.81
CA PRO A 217 -13.20 10.29 17.20
C PRO A 217 -12.45 9.36 18.17
N GLU A 218 -13.18 8.67 19.04
CA GLU A 218 -12.67 7.69 20.00
C GLU A 218 -12.06 6.41 19.39
N ASN A 219 -12.31 6.14 18.11
CA ASN A 219 -11.75 4.99 17.39
C ASN A 219 -10.43 5.30 16.66
N VAL A 220 -10.01 6.56 16.64
CA VAL A 220 -8.77 7.02 15.99
C VAL A 220 -7.85 7.60 17.05
N ASP A 221 -6.65 7.03 17.18
CA ASP A 221 -5.68 7.53 18.16
C ASP A 221 -5.12 8.90 17.78
N ASP A 222 -4.67 9.65 18.80
CA ASP A 222 -4.13 11.01 18.66
C ASP A 222 -2.93 11.08 17.70
N ASN A 223 -2.13 10.02 17.62
CA ASN A 223 -0.97 9.97 16.74
C ASN A 223 -1.39 9.87 15.27
N THR A 224 -2.44 9.11 14.95
CA THR A 224 -3.02 9.06 13.60
C THR A 224 -3.56 10.45 13.20
N TRP A 225 -4.26 11.13 14.11
CA TRP A 225 -4.69 12.51 13.88
C TRP A 225 -3.52 13.47 13.65
N ALA A 226 -2.47 13.39 14.47
CA ALA A 226 -1.27 14.20 14.32
C ALA A 226 -0.58 13.98 12.96
N GLN A 227 -0.49 12.73 12.50
CA GLN A 227 0.08 12.40 11.19
C GLN A 227 -0.75 12.95 10.02
N VAL A 228 -2.08 12.90 10.12
CA VAL A 228 -2.99 13.49 9.12
C VAL A 228 -2.81 15.01 9.07
N ILE A 229 -2.81 15.67 10.24
CA ILE A 229 -2.62 17.13 10.33
C ILE A 229 -1.24 17.52 9.79
N ALA A 230 -0.21 16.72 10.06
CA ALA A 230 1.14 16.95 9.57
C ALA A 230 1.30 16.81 8.05
N LEU A 231 0.32 16.23 7.32
CA LEU A 231 0.31 16.25 5.86
C LEU A 231 -0.02 17.62 5.28
N TYR A 232 -0.75 18.47 6.03
CA TYR A 232 -1.26 19.74 5.51
C TYR A 232 -0.16 20.65 4.95
N PRO A 233 0.96 20.91 5.64
CA PRO A 233 2.03 21.76 5.10
C PRO A 233 2.60 21.20 3.80
N THR A 234 2.83 19.88 3.71
CA THR A 234 3.35 19.23 2.51
C THR A 234 2.37 19.33 1.34
N LEU A 235 1.06 19.18 1.57
CA LEU A 235 0.05 19.37 0.54
C LEU A 235 0.01 20.82 0.04
N VAL A 236 0.15 21.79 0.95
CA VAL A 236 0.22 23.22 0.58
C VAL A 236 1.45 23.51 -0.26
N GLU A 237 2.59 22.87 -0.02
CA GLU A 237 3.78 23.02 -0.88
C GLU A 237 3.54 22.54 -2.31
N CYS A 238 2.68 21.53 -2.53
CA CYS A 238 2.35 21.04 -3.87
C CYS A 238 1.54 22.04 -4.74
N ILE A 239 1.06 23.17 -4.21
CA ILE A 239 0.24 24.13 -4.99
C ILE A 239 0.99 24.80 -6.13
N THR A 240 2.33 24.77 -6.10
CA THR A 240 3.17 25.31 -7.18
C THR A 240 3.15 24.45 -8.44
N CYS A 241 2.52 23.28 -8.37
CA CYS A 241 2.43 22.32 -9.46
C CYS A 241 1.85 22.93 -10.75
N SER A 242 2.53 22.65 -11.86
CA SER A 242 2.08 23.06 -13.20
C SER A 242 1.06 22.13 -13.86
N SER A 243 0.86 20.90 -13.36
CA SER A 243 -0.11 19.95 -13.92
C SER A 243 -1.53 20.23 -13.44
N SER A 244 -2.46 20.40 -14.39
CA SER A 244 -3.89 20.63 -14.08
C SER A 244 -4.54 19.45 -13.35
N GLU A 245 -4.12 18.22 -13.65
CA GLU A 245 -4.69 17.01 -13.06
C GLU A 245 -4.24 16.86 -11.60
N VAL A 246 -2.96 17.13 -11.33
CA VAL A 246 -2.40 17.17 -9.97
C VAL A 246 -3.07 18.29 -9.17
N CYS A 247 -3.20 19.48 -9.74
CA CYS A 247 -3.90 20.61 -9.10
C CYS A 247 -5.35 20.26 -8.73
N SER A 248 -6.07 19.54 -9.59
CA SER A 248 -7.43 19.08 -9.30
C SER A 248 -7.46 18.10 -8.12
N ALA A 249 -6.61 17.07 -8.15
CA ALA A 249 -6.52 16.09 -7.07
C ALA A 249 -6.05 16.73 -5.75
N LEU A 250 -5.13 17.69 -5.83
CA LEU A 250 -4.61 18.42 -4.67
C LEU A 250 -5.71 19.25 -4.01
N LYS A 251 -6.53 19.93 -4.81
CA LYS A 251 -7.68 20.67 -4.31
C LYS A 251 -8.66 19.76 -3.57
N GLU A 252 -8.95 18.59 -4.13
CA GLU A 252 -9.80 17.57 -3.47
C GLU A 252 -9.18 17.05 -2.16
N ALA A 253 -7.86 16.94 -2.07
CA ALA A 253 -7.15 16.53 -0.85
C ALA A 253 -7.10 17.63 0.23
N LEU A 254 -7.01 18.90 -0.17
CA LEU A 254 -6.94 20.05 0.75
C LEU A 254 -8.30 20.45 1.33
N VAL A 255 -9.40 20.31 0.56
CA VAL A 255 -10.74 20.75 0.99
C VAL A 255 -11.16 20.19 2.36
N PRO A 256 -10.96 18.89 2.66
CA PRO A 256 -11.33 18.33 3.96
C PRO A 256 -10.61 18.96 5.16
N PHE A 257 -9.42 19.55 4.98
CA PHE A 257 -8.66 20.16 6.09
C PHE A 257 -9.31 21.40 6.69
N LYS A 258 -10.24 22.05 5.96
CA LYS A 258 -11.03 23.18 6.51
C LYS A 258 -11.73 22.77 7.82
N ASP A 259 -12.13 21.50 7.92
CA ASP A 259 -12.86 20.97 9.06
C ASP A 259 -11.92 20.65 10.24
N PHE A 260 -10.60 20.69 10.06
CA PHE A 260 -9.64 20.63 11.17
C PHE A 260 -9.25 22.02 11.68
N MET A 261 -9.45 23.07 10.87
CA MET A 261 -9.10 24.44 11.21
C MET A 261 -10.24 25.18 11.93
N HIS A 262 -10.86 24.52 12.91
CA HIS A 262 -11.88 25.16 13.74
C HIS A 262 -11.25 25.98 14.88
N PRO A 263 -11.78 27.18 15.19
CA PRO A 263 -11.35 27.92 16.36
C PRO A 263 -11.63 27.10 17.63
N PRO A 264 -10.79 27.21 18.68
CA PRO A 264 -11.02 26.51 19.94
C PRO A 264 -12.40 26.91 20.49
N VAL A 265 -13.22 25.90 20.82
CA VAL A 265 -14.55 26.13 21.39
C VAL A 265 -14.37 26.80 22.74
N SER A 266 -14.80 28.06 22.86
CA SER A 266 -14.77 28.83 24.10
C SER A 266 -15.46 28.03 25.20
N LYS A 267 -14.70 27.41 26.11
CA LYS A 267 -15.25 26.84 27.33
C LYS A 267 -15.74 28.02 28.16
N VAL A 268 -17.04 28.32 28.08
CA VAL A 268 -17.70 29.22 29.02
C VAL A 268 -17.57 28.57 30.38
N GLN A 269 -16.60 29.02 31.17
CA GLN A 269 -16.62 28.81 32.61
C GLN A 269 -17.87 29.53 33.11
N ASN A 270 -18.94 28.78 33.34
CA ASN A 270 -20.02 29.26 34.18
C ASN A 270 -19.41 29.49 35.56
N GLY A 271 -19.05 30.75 35.84
CA GLY A 271 -18.73 31.20 37.17
C GLY A 271 -19.98 31.05 38.02
N GLU A 272 -19.91 30.16 39.01
CA GLU A 272 -20.82 30.18 40.14
C GLU A 272 -20.65 31.52 40.86
N SER A 273 -21.75 32.25 41.03
CA SER A 273 -21.92 33.33 42.01
C SER A 273 -23.38 33.36 42.43
#